data_AF-A0A1I9GBD6-F1
#
_entry.id   AF-A0A1I9GBD6-F1
#
_cell.length_a   1.000
_cell.length_b   1.000
_cell.length_c   1.000
_cell.angle_alpha   90.00
_cell.angle_beta   90.00
_cell.angle_gamma   90.00
#
_symmetry.space_group_name_H-M   'P 1'
#
loop_
_entity.id
_entity.type
_entity.pdbx_description
1 polymer ?
#
loop_
_entity_poly.entity_id
_entity_poly.type
_entity_poly.pdbx_seq_one_letter_code
_entity_poly.pdbx_strand_id
1 'polypeptide(L)'
;IVEPSETPSEPVCFVAGLPLGIPMNILLHNFSKNDISRFRIKTDYPDRSSVLFCPRESEFKKIAAQTYRLLCKVLVQADNIWSDSARVHFGCVLKSQQFTDAMPSLVISCTRSLCIPVAESPFTNKQATMEIPIQPVQAKASC
;
A
#
# COMPACT_ATOMS: atom_id res chain seq x y z
N ILE A 1 -0.62 -10.46 7.29
CA ILE A 1 0.43 -10.09 8.26
C ILE A 1 1.35 -9.12 7.56
N VAL A 2 1.30 -7.81 7.78
CA VAL A 2 2.48 -6.98 7.45
C VAL A 2 3.45 -7.22 8.60
N GLU A 3 4.66 -7.71 8.35
CA GLU A 3 5.78 -7.62 9.27
C GLU A 3 6.26 -6.17 9.27
N PRO A 4 6.00 -5.39 10.34
CA PRO A 4 6.56 -4.05 10.43
C PRO A 4 8.07 -4.20 10.64
N SER A 5 8.87 -3.46 9.88
CA SER A 5 10.04 -2.85 10.51
C SER A 5 9.51 -1.98 11.64
N GLU A 6 10.15 -1.97 12.81
CA GLU A 6 9.82 -1.05 13.91
C GLU A 6 9.34 0.30 13.35
N THR A 7 8.14 0.75 13.74
CA THR A 7 7.66 2.08 13.33
C THR A 7 8.76 3.06 13.71
N PRO A 8 9.38 3.73 12.75
CA PRO A 8 10.58 4.49 13.03
C PRO A 8 10.23 5.58 14.05
N SER A 9 11.07 5.74 15.08
CA SER A 9 10.91 6.77 16.11
C SER A 9 11.02 8.18 15.51
N GLU A 10 11.68 8.28 14.36
CA GLU A 10 11.87 9.49 13.58
C GLU A 10 11.12 9.40 12.24
N PRO A 11 10.66 10.54 11.69
CA PRO A 11 10.03 10.55 10.39
C PRO A 11 11.00 10.16 9.28
N VAL A 12 10.50 9.41 8.29
CA VAL A 12 11.27 9.11 7.09
C VAL A 12 11.30 10.34 6.19
N CYS A 13 12.45 11.00 6.14
CA CYS A 13 12.66 12.19 5.32
C CYS A 13 13.12 11.83 3.90
N PHE A 14 12.52 12.47 2.90
CA PHE A 14 12.95 12.33 1.49
C PHE A 14 12.74 13.64 0.73
N VAL A 15 13.43 13.82 -0.39
CA VAL A 15 13.31 15.03 -1.22
C VAL A 15 11.97 15.01 -1.96
N ALA A 16 11.18 16.07 -1.81
CA ALA A 16 9.92 16.24 -2.55
C ALA A 16 10.16 16.16 -4.07
N GLY A 17 9.26 15.50 -4.78
CA GLY A 17 9.38 15.21 -6.22
C GLY A 17 10.22 13.96 -6.55
N LEU A 18 10.87 13.32 -5.57
CA LEU A 18 11.53 12.02 -5.77
C LEU A 18 10.74 10.90 -5.09
N PRO A 19 10.67 9.69 -5.69
CA PRO A 19 10.00 8.56 -5.05
C PRO A 19 10.85 7.99 -3.90
N LEU A 20 10.19 7.69 -2.79
CA LEU A 20 10.72 6.97 -1.65
C LEU A 20 10.20 5.54 -1.63
N GLY A 21 11.09 4.54 -1.56
CA GLY A 21 10.70 3.15 -1.44
C GLY A 21 10.59 2.70 0.02
N ILE A 22 9.37 2.48 0.49
CA ILE A 22 9.09 1.94 1.83
C ILE A 22 9.11 0.40 1.78
N PRO A 23 10.04 -0.26 2.50
CA PRO A 23 10.10 -1.72 2.52
C PRO A 23 8.86 -2.30 3.21
N MET A 24 8.25 -3.27 2.56
CA MET A 24 7.11 -4.04 3.05
C MET A 24 7.45 -5.51 3.08
N ASN A 25 7.07 -6.17 4.16
CA ASN A 25 7.18 -7.61 4.30
C ASN A 25 5.82 -8.10 4.75
N ILE A 26 5.13 -8.93 3.96
CA ILE A 26 3.73 -9.26 4.19
C ILE A 26 3.48 -10.76 4.04
N LEU A 27 3.05 -11.45 5.09
CA LEU A 27 2.49 -12.81 5.04
C LEU A 27 1.00 -12.77 4.70
N LEU A 28 0.62 -13.46 3.64
CA LEU A 28 -0.74 -13.58 3.14
C LEU A 28 -1.20 -15.02 3.32
N HIS A 29 -2.32 -15.22 4.03
CA HIS A 29 -2.93 -16.52 4.28
C HIS A 29 -4.24 -16.67 3.54
N ASN A 30 -4.54 -17.88 3.05
CA ASN A 30 -5.74 -18.20 2.28
C ASN A 30 -5.86 -17.39 0.97
N PHE A 31 -4.73 -17.07 0.33
CA PHE A 31 -4.69 -16.39 -0.96
C PHE A 31 -4.56 -17.39 -2.11
N SER A 32 -5.40 -17.26 -3.13
CA SER A 32 -5.24 -17.95 -4.41
C SER A 32 -4.33 -17.15 -5.35
N LYS A 33 -3.87 -17.76 -6.45
CA LYS A 33 -3.14 -17.02 -7.50
C LYS A 33 -3.96 -15.87 -8.09
N ASN A 34 -5.28 -16.05 -8.23
CA ASN A 34 -6.17 -14.99 -8.70
C ASN A 34 -6.18 -13.81 -7.73
N ASP A 35 -6.14 -14.06 -6.42
CA ASP A 35 -6.08 -13.00 -5.41
C ASP A 35 -4.76 -12.24 -5.46
N ILE A 36 -3.63 -12.93 -5.69
CA ILE A 36 -2.32 -12.29 -5.87
C ILE A 36 -2.35 -11.26 -7.00
N SER A 37 -2.94 -11.59 -8.15
CA SER A 37 -3.04 -10.66 -9.29
C SER A 37 -3.85 -9.39 -8.98
N ARG A 38 -4.80 -9.49 -8.03
CA ARG A 38 -5.70 -8.42 -7.61
C ARG A 38 -5.23 -7.70 -6.35
N PHE A 39 -4.22 -8.21 -5.67
CA PHE A 39 -3.67 -7.63 -4.45
C PHE A 39 -3.03 -6.28 -4.74
N ARG A 40 -3.38 -5.27 -3.94
CA ARG A 40 -2.81 -3.94 -3.99
C ARG A 40 -2.48 -3.48 -2.58
N ILE A 41 -1.52 -2.57 -2.48
CA ILE A 41 -1.25 -1.83 -1.25
C ILE A 41 -1.78 -0.42 -1.48
N LYS A 42 -2.80 -0.03 -0.71
CA LYS A 42 -3.35 1.31 -0.71
C LYS A 42 -2.51 2.19 0.20
N THR A 43 -2.03 3.30 -0.34
CA THR A 43 -1.32 4.34 0.40
C THR A 43 -2.25 5.53 0.52
N ASP A 44 -2.63 5.90 1.74
CA ASP A 44 -3.46 7.06 2.04
C ASP A 44 -2.58 8.18 2.61
N TYR A 45 -2.64 9.34 1.95
CA TYR A 45 -1.85 10.52 2.29
C TYR A 45 -2.64 11.47 3.21
N PRO A 46 -1.96 12.39 3.93
CA PRO A 46 -2.60 13.33 4.84
C PRO A 46 -3.61 14.28 4.16
N ASP A 47 -3.44 14.54 2.87
CA ASP A 47 -4.35 15.35 2.04
C ASP A 47 -5.60 14.58 1.57
N ARG A 48 -5.80 13.36 2.09
CA ARG A 48 -6.87 12.42 1.73
C ARG A 48 -6.78 11.87 0.31
N SER A 49 -5.67 12.11 -0.39
CA SER A 49 -5.39 11.41 -1.64
C SER A 49 -4.97 9.97 -1.35
N SER A 50 -5.20 9.08 -2.31
CA SER A 50 -4.84 7.67 -2.19
C SER A 50 -4.22 7.16 -3.47
N VAL A 51 -3.22 6.29 -3.34
CA VAL A 51 -2.58 5.60 -4.46
C VAL A 51 -2.59 4.09 -4.23
N LEU A 52 -2.82 3.32 -5.30
CA LEU A 52 -2.77 1.85 -5.27
C LEU A 52 -1.47 1.37 -5.88
N PHE A 53 -0.60 0.82 -5.05
CA PHE A 53 0.61 0.14 -5.48
C PHE A 53 0.30 -1.31 -5.89
N CYS A 54 0.83 -1.72 -7.03
CA CYS A 54 0.74 -3.10 -7.52
C CYS A 54 2.10 -3.78 -7.38
N PRO A 55 2.28 -4.67 -6.39
CA PRO A 55 3.49 -5.47 -6.30
C PRO A 55 3.65 -6.38 -7.52
N ARG A 56 4.89 -6.70 -7.87
CA ARG A 56 5.19 -7.61 -8.98
C ARG A 56 4.91 -9.04 -8.55
N GLU A 57 4.45 -9.89 -9.47
CA GLU A 57 4.19 -11.30 -9.16
C GLU A 57 5.45 -12.02 -8.62
N SER A 58 6.63 -11.65 -9.13
CA SER A 58 7.93 -12.18 -8.66
C SER A 58 8.28 -11.84 -7.21
N GLU A 59 7.64 -10.83 -6.62
CA GLU A 59 7.86 -10.43 -5.21
C GLU A 59 7.05 -11.32 -4.24
N PHE A 60 6.08 -12.10 -4.75
CA PHE A 60 5.30 -13.05 -3.96
C PHE A 60 5.98 -14.41 -3.95
N LYS A 61 6.50 -14.80 -2.79
CA LYS A 61 7.08 -16.13 -2.57
C LYS A 61 6.02 -17.04 -1.95
N LYS A 62 5.62 -18.09 -2.67
CA LYS A 62 4.75 -19.13 -2.09
C LYS A 62 5.54 -19.90 -1.03
N ILE A 63 5.03 -19.96 0.19
CA ILE A 63 5.68 -20.66 1.31
C ILE A 63 4.91 -21.91 1.75
N ALA A 64 3.60 -21.96 1.52
CA ALA A 64 2.76 -23.14 1.76
C ALA A 64 1.54 -23.13 0.82
N ALA A 65 0.65 -24.11 0.96
CA ALA A 65 -0.65 -24.07 0.28
C ALA A 65 -1.40 -22.79 0.66
N GLN A 66 -1.86 -22.05 -0.36
CA GLN A 66 -2.58 -20.77 -0.22
C GLN A 66 -1.89 -19.73 0.70
N THR A 67 -0.58 -19.84 0.90
CA THR A 67 0.18 -18.94 1.78
C THR A 67 1.37 -18.37 1.05
N TYR A 68 1.49 -17.05 1.04
CA TYR A 68 2.52 -16.30 0.34
C TYR A 68 3.21 -15.31 1.27
N ARG A 69 4.50 -15.08 1.07
CA ARG A 69 5.24 -13.96 1.64
C ARG A 69 5.58 -12.98 0.54
N LEU A 70 5.09 -11.75 0.66
CA LEU A 70 5.39 -10.63 -0.22
C LEU A 70 6.52 -9.81 0.40
N LEU A 71 7.61 -9.63 -0.33
CA LEU A 71 8.70 -8.72 0.04
C LEU A 71 8.86 -7.70 -1.08
N CYS A 72 8.45 -6.45 -0.85
CA CYS A 72 8.47 -5.41 -1.88
C CYS A 72 8.82 -4.04 -1.29
N LYS A 73 8.99 -3.03 -2.16
CA LYS A 73 9.11 -1.63 -1.76
C LYS A 73 7.95 -0.84 -2.33
N VAL A 74 7.08 -0.33 -1.48
CA VAL A 74 5.96 0.55 -1.88
C VAL A 74 6.52 1.92 -2.16
N LEU A 75 6.20 2.47 -3.33
CA LEU A 75 6.64 3.80 -3.71
C LEU A 75 5.70 4.85 -3.12
N VAL A 76 6.28 5.76 -2.33
CA VAL A 76 5.65 6.96 -1.82
C VAL A 76 6.21 8.14 -2.59
N GLN A 77 5.34 9.04 -3.03
CA GLN A 77 5.75 10.25 -3.72
C GLN A 77 4.90 11.41 -3.22
N ALA A 78 5.55 12.52 -2.90
CA ALA A 78 4.90 13.79 -2.63
C ALA A 78 5.58 14.84 -3.50
N ASP A 79 4.80 15.53 -4.33
CA ASP A 79 5.31 16.56 -5.23
C ASP A 79 5.58 17.88 -4.48
N ASN A 80 4.93 18.07 -3.34
CA ASN A 80 5.05 19.25 -2.48
C ASN A 80 5.79 18.92 -1.19
N ILE A 81 6.52 19.93 -0.69
CA ILE A 81 7.13 19.92 0.64
C ILE A 81 6.02 20.01 1.70
N TRP A 82 6.19 19.31 2.82
CA TRP A 82 5.29 19.43 3.97
C TRP A 82 5.94 20.26 5.07
N SER A 83 5.13 21.06 5.77
CA SER A 83 5.60 21.89 6.89
C SER A 83 6.07 21.06 8.08
N ASP A 84 5.46 19.89 8.29
CA ASP A 84 5.80 18.94 9.36
C ASP A 84 5.67 17.52 8.80
N SER A 85 6.24 16.56 9.52
CA SER A 85 6.01 15.15 9.31
C SER A 85 4.53 14.81 9.49
N ALA A 86 4.02 13.92 8.65
CA ALA A 86 2.65 13.43 8.77
C ALA A 86 2.59 11.93 8.52
N ARG A 87 1.58 11.28 9.11
CA ARG A 87 1.41 9.84 8.99
C ARG A 87 0.82 9.49 7.63
N VAL A 88 1.50 8.58 6.94
CA VAL A 88 1.01 7.94 5.71
C VAL A 88 0.56 6.53 6.08
N HIS A 89 -0.67 6.19 5.71
CA HIS A 89 -1.28 4.90 6.01
C HIS A 89 -1.11 3.95 4.84
N PHE A 90 -0.68 2.73 5.13
CA PHE A 90 -0.56 1.64 4.17
C PHE A 90 -1.53 0.52 4.55
N GLY A 91 -2.40 0.15 3.62
CA GLY A 91 -3.39 -0.91 3.81
C GLY A 91 -3.35 -1.94 2.70
N CYS A 92 -3.48 -3.21 3.05
CA CYS A 92 -3.62 -4.28 2.08
C CYS A 92 -5.06 -4.33 1.55
N VAL A 93 -5.25 -4.34 0.23
CA VAL A 93 -6.57 -4.40 -0.40
C VAL A 93 -6.60 -5.37 -1.58
N LEU A 94 -7.79 -5.86 -1.92
CA LEU A 94 -8.08 -6.59 -3.15
C LEU A 94 -8.87 -5.70 -4.10
N LYS A 95 -8.41 -5.57 -5.35
CA LYS A 95 -9.19 -4.92 -6.40
C LYS A 95 -10.41 -5.79 -6.76
N SER A 96 -11.60 -5.23 -6.71
CA SER A 96 -12.83 -5.92 -7.11
C SER A 96 -12.77 -6.31 -8.59
N GLN A 97 -13.28 -7.50 -8.90
CA GLN A 97 -13.60 -7.85 -10.28
C GLN A 97 -14.90 -7.11 -10.62
N GLN A 98 -14.82 -6.10 -11.49
CA GLN A 98 -16.03 -5.63 -12.15
C GLN A 98 -16.48 -6.77 -13.06
N PHE A 99 -17.54 -7.48 -12.67
CA PHE A 99 -18.27 -8.32 -13.60
C PHE A 99 -18.95 -7.35 -14.57
N THR A 100 -18.43 -7.25 -15.79
CA THR A 100 -19.17 -6.70 -16.92
C THR A 100 -20.27 -7.69 -17.31
N ASP A 101 -21.24 -7.91 -16.42
CA ASP A 101 -22.55 -8.40 -16.85
C ASP A 101 -23.41 -7.17 -17.14
N ALA A 102 -23.97 -7.15 -18.34
CA ALA A 102 -24.72 -6.05 -18.91
C ALA A 102 -25.88 -5.62 -18.00
N MET A 103 -25.72 -4.51 -17.29
CA MET A 103 -26.83 -3.74 -16.72
C MET A 103 -26.53 -2.24 -16.78
N PRO A 104 -27.34 -1.41 -17.46
CA PRO A 104 -27.09 0.02 -17.55
C PRO A 104 -27.60 0.71 -16.28
N SER A 105 -26.78 0.75 -15.23
CA SER A 105 -27.10 1.56 -14.04
C SER A 105 -26.31 2.86 -14.04
N LEU A 106 -27.04 3.94 -14.36
CA LEU A 106 -26.91 5.32 -13.90
C LEU A 106 -25.49 5.90 -13.81
N VAL A 107 -25.29 6.89 -14.68
CA VAL A 107 -24.23 7.91 -14.71
C VAL A 107 -23.87 8.37 -13.31
N ILE A 108 -22.78 7.83 -12.76
CA ILE A 108 -21.91 8.53 -11.83
C ILE A 108 -20.51 8.40 -12.41
N SER A 109 -20.05 9.48 -13.01
CA SER A 109 -18.68 9.67 -13.47
C SER A 109 -17.72 9.62 -12.27
N CYS A 110 -17.44 8.43 -11.79
CA CYS A 110 -16.32 8.15 -10.91
C CYS A 110 -16.02 6.65 -11.03
N THR A 111 -15.06 6.29 -11.88
CA THR A 111 -14.48 4.94 -11.95
C THR A 111 -13.70 4.65 -10.66
N ARG A 112 -14.38 4.66 -9.51
CA ARG A 112 -13.83 4.19 -8.24
C ARG A 112 -13.71 2.70 -8.36
N SER A 113 -12.50 2.22 -8.66
CA SER A 113 -12.16 0.81 -8.52
C SER A 113 -12.50 0.39 -7.10
N LEU A 114 -13.57 -0.40 -6.94
CA LEU A 114 -14.00 -0.88 -5.63
C LEU A 114 -12.86 -1.74 -5.06
N CYS A 115 -12.29 -1.32 -3.93
CA CYS A 115 -11.22 -2.03 -3.25
C CYS A 115 -11.77 -2.61 -1.95
N ILE A 116 -11.48 -3.88 -1.70
CA ILE A 116 -11.93 -4.60 -0.50
C ILE A 116 -10.72 -4.70 0.44
N PRO A 117 -10.78 -4.15 1.66
CA PRO A 117 -9.72 -4.31 2.65
C PRO A 117 -9.45 -5.79 2.95
N VAL A 118 -8.18 -6.16 3.02
CA VAL A 118 -7.77 -7.51 3.45
C VAL A 118 -7.93 -7.59 4.96
N ALA A 119 -8.68 -8.60 5.42
CA ALA A 119 -8.89 -8.84 6.84
C ALA A 119 -7.58 -9.19 7.57
N GLU A 120 -7.54 -8.88 8.86
CA GLU A 120 -6.46 -9.32 9.73
C GLU A 120 -6.45 -10.83 9.85
N SER A 121 -5.26 -11.41 9.96
CA SER A 121 -5.13 -12.86 10.06
C SER A 121 -5.31 -13.29 11.52
N PRO A 122 -6.14 -14.31 11.83
CA PRO A 122 -6.29 -14.81 13.19
C PRO A 122 -5.03 -15.50 13.72
N PHE A 123 -4.05 -15.77 12.84
CA PHE A 123 -2.78 -16.40 13.18
C PHE A 123 -1.70 -15.39 13.60
N THR A 124 -2.04 -14.10 13.71
CA THR A 124 -1.10 -13.06 14.12
C THR A 124 -1.77 -12.02 15.01
N ASN A 125 -1.01 -11.46 15.95
CA ASN A 125 -1.40 -10.27 16.72
C ASN A 125 -0.88 -8.98 16.05
N LYS A 126 -0.59 -9.03 14.74
CA LYS A 126 -0.06 -7.91 13.96
C LYS A 126 -1.15 -7.31 13.08
N GLN A 127 -1.22 -5.99 13.05
CA GLN A 127 -2.20 -5.25 12.27
C GLN A 127 -2.02 -5.47 10.76
N ALA A 128 -3.13 -5.44 10.01
CA ALA A 128 -3.09 -5.50 8.53
C ALA A 128 -2.74 -4.17 7.87
N THR A 129 -2.68 -3.10 8.66
CA THR A 129 -2.32 -1.74 8.28
C THR A 129 -1.04 -1.30 8.95
N MET A 130 -0.31 -0.39 8.31
CA MET A 130 0.89 0.21 8.86
C MET A 130 0.82 1.73 8.69
N GLU A 131 1.28 2.47 9.69
CA GLU A 131 1.41 3.92 9.64
C GLU A 131 2.88 4.28 9.75
N ILE A 132 3.37 5.12 8.83
CA ILE A 132 4.75 5.62 8.88
C ILE A 132 4.72 7.14 8.87
N PRO A 133 5.40 7.82 9.82
CA PRO A 133 5.61 9.25 9.74
C PRO A 133 6.59 9.56 8.61
N ILE A 134 6.18 10.41 7.67
CA ILE A 134 6.95 10.77 6.47
C ILE A 134 7.05 12.29 6.39
N GLN A 135 8.21 12.80 5.95
CA GLN A 135 8.44 14.23 5.73
C GLN A 135 9.14 14.49 4.39
N PRO A 136 8.39 14.92 3.35
CA PRO A 136 8.97 15.45 2.12
C PRO A 136 9.63 16.80 2.38
N VAL A 137 10.92 16.93 2.07
CA VAL A 137 11.73 18.13 2.30
C VAL A 137 12.31 18.69 1.00
N GLN A 138 12.77 19.93 1.03
CA GLN A 138 13.51 20.50 -0.09
C GLN A 138 14.89 19.87 -0.22
N ALA A 139 15.37 19.68 -1.46
CA ALA A 139 16.77 19.33 -1.69
C ALA A 139 17.67 20.44 -1.09
N LYS A 140 18.63 20.06 -0.23
CA LYS A 140 19.66 21.00 0.19
C LYS A 140 20.51 21.35 -1.03
N ALA A 141 20.50 22.62 -1.43
CA ALA A 141 21.49 23.13 -2.38
C ALA A 141 22.87 23.02 -1.72
N SER A 142 23.79 22.29 -2.32
CA SER A 142 25.20 22.33 -1.94
C SER A 142 25.77 23.67 -2.42
N CYS A 143 26.03 24.58 -1.49
CA CYS A 143 26.83 25.77 -1.74
C CYS A 143 28.32 25.43 -1.72
#